data_AF-A0A140L1Q8-F1
#
_entry.id   AF-A0A140L1Q8-F1
#
_cell.length_a   1.000
_cell.length_b   1.000
_cell.length_c   1.000
_cell.angle_alpha   90.00
_cell.angle_beta   90.00
_cell.angle_gamma   90.00
#
_symmetry.space_group_name_H-M   'P 1'
#
loop_
_entity.id
_entity.type
_entity.pdbx_description
1 polymer ?
#
loop_
_entity_poly.entity_id
_entity_poly.type
_entity_poly.pdbx_seq_one_letter_code
_entity_poly.pdbx_strand_id
1 'polypeptide(L)'
;MTQEPNPKLPLVLLIPNKILNTIGFVDFIDRTVEWDSRHWKVSPGNLAKAVILATFLKVRIPLFRIQEAFAGIDTEALFGKAVTPKHLNDDAIARALDRISEAKPESLFTTLCLSLYSKFNIAFNRLHSDTTTVSSMEPMNKVTRKTKKGYVF
;
A
#
# COMPACT_ATOMS: atom_id res chain seq x y z
N MET A 1 -30.61 7.35 27.58
CA MET A 1 -29.67 6.25 27.29
C MET A 1 -29.52 6.14 25.79
N THR A 2 -28.49 6.78 25.22
CA THR A 2 -28.13 6.59 23.81
C THR A 2 -27.50 5.22 23.69
N GLN A 3 -28.17 4.28 23.01
CA GLN A 3 -27.53 3.04 22.58
C GLN A 3 -26.39 3.41 21.63
N GLU A 4 -25.15 3.10 22.01
CA GLU A 4 -24.02 3.12 21.08
C GLU A 4 -24.41 2.29 19.84
N PRO A 5 -24.26 2.82 18.62
CA PRO A 5 -24.68 2.13 17.42
C PRO A 5 -23.96 0.78 17.34
N ASN A 6 -24.73 -0.30 17.12
CA ASN A 6 -24.16 -1.64 16.95
C ASN A 6 -23.06 -1.57 15.87
N PRO A 7 -21.79 -1.87 16.20
CA PRO A 7 -20.68 -1.73 15.27
C PRO A 7 -20.92 -2.63 14.06
N LYS A 8 -20.78 -2.06 12.86
CA LYS A 8 -20.99 -2.79 11.60
C LYS A 8 -19.67 -2.89 10.85
N LEU A 9 -19.50 -3.94 10.06
CA LEU A 9 -18.38 -4.06 9.16
C LEU A 9 -18.81 -3.71 7.72
N PRO A 10 -18.43 -2.54 7.19
CA PRO A 10 -18.78 -2.18 5.82
C PRO A 10 -18.23 -3.20 4.82
N LEU A 11 -19.05 -3.63 3.86
CA LEU A 11 -18.65 -4.62 2.85
C LEU A 11 -17.41 -4.16 2.05
N VAL A 12 -17.26 -2.85 1.84
CA VAL A 12 -16.11 -2.24 1.15
C VAL A 12 -14.77 -2.57 1.83
N LEU A 13 -14.75 -2.83 3.14
CA LEU A 13 -13.54 -3.18 3.87
C LEU A 13 -13.19 -4.67 3.81
N LEU A 14 -14.12 -5.54 3.44
CA LEU A 14 -13.91 -6.99 3.52
C LEU A 14 -12.81 -7.48 2.60
N ILE A 15 -12.86 -7.06 1.33
CA ILE A 15 -11.88 -7.46 0.31
C ILE A 15 -10.47 -6.98 0.66
N PRO A 16 -10.21 -5.67 0.90
CA PRO A 16 -8.88 -5.22 1.25
C PRO A 16 -8.39 -5.83 2.57
N ASN A 17 -9.25 -5.99 3.57
CA ASN A 17 -8.89 -6.67 4.82
C ASN A 17 -8.45 -8.13 4.58
N LYS A 18 -9.20 -8.88 3.76
CA LYS A 18 -8.86 -10.26 3.42
C LYS A 18 -7.53 -10.35 2.66
N ILE A 19 -7.28 -9.44 1.73
CA ILE A 19 -6.00 -9.41 0.98
C ILE A 19 -4.84 -9.15 1.94
N LEU A 20 -4.94 -8.13 2.81
CA LEU A 20 -3.91 -7.79 3.80
C LEU A 20 -3.63 -8.94 4.76
N ASN A 21 -4.67 -9.66 5.21
CA ASN A 21 -4.51 -10.85 6.04
C ASN A 21 -3.85 -12.00 5.27
N THR A 22 -4.24 -12.23 4.02
CA THR A 22 -3.70 -13.32 3.19
C THR A 22 -2.20 -13.18 2.96
N ILE A 23 -1.72 -11.94 2.77
CA ILE A 23 -0.30 -11.65 2.56
C ILE A 23 0.51 -11.58 3.85
N GLY A 24 -0.13 -11.70 5.01
CA GLY A 24 0.54 -11.56 6.31
C GLY A 24 1.06 -10.15 6.55
N PHE A 25 0.34 -9.12 6.06
CA PHE A 25 0.80 -7.73 6.09
C PHE A 25 1.16 -7.26 7.51
N VAL A 26 0.27 -7.53 8.48
CA VAL A 26 0.46 -7.09 9.87
C VAL A 26 1.72 -7.75 10.46
N ASP A 27 1.83 -9.07 10.34
CA ASP A 27 2.98 -9.83 10.84
C ASP A 27 4.30 -9.39 10.19
N PHE A 28 4.26 -9.05 8.90
CA PHE A 28 5.41 -8.58 8.17
C PHE A 28 5.93 -7.23 8.68
N ILE A 29 5.02 -6.26 8.84
CA ILE A 29 5.38 -4.94 9.40
C ILE A 29 5.85 -5.08 10.85
N ASP A 30 5.13 -5.87 11.66
CA ASP A 30 5.45 -6.07 13.09
C ASP A 30 6.83 -6.72 13.31
N ARG A 31 7.34 -7.49 12.35
CA ARG A 31 8.69 -8.10 12.42
C ARG A 31 9.79 -7.20 11.88
N THR A 32 9.45 -6.30 10.97
CA THR A 32 10.45 -5.45 10.30
C THR A 32 10.75 -4.19 11.11
N VAL A 33 9.75 -3.73 11.85
CA VAL A 33 9.83 -2.53 12.66
C VAL A 33 10.21 -2.87 14.11
N GLU A 34 11.01 -2.03 14.75
CA GLU A 34 11.26 -2.13 16.18
C GLU A 34 10.09 -1.51 16.97
N TRP A 35 9.44 -2.31 17.81
CA TRP A 35 8.38 -1.85 18.72
C TRP A 35 8.27 -2.77 19.94
N ASP A 36 7.62 -2.27 21.00
CA ASP A 36 7.39 -3.02 22.23
C ASP A 36 5.90 -3.11 22.56
N SER A 37 5.40 -4.34 22.62
CA SER A 37 4.04 -4.70 23.01
C SER A 37 3.60 -4.16 24.39
N ARG A 38 4.53 -3.82 25.29
CA ARG A 38 4.21 -3.24 26.60
C ARG A 38 3.82 -1.77 26.52
N HIS A 39 4.37 -1.05 25.56
CA HIS A 39 4.18 0.39 25.41
C HIS A 39 3.15 0.75 24.33
N TRP A 40 2.81 -0.22 23.47
CA TRP A 40 1.90 -0.04 22.34
C TRP A 40 0.61 -0.80 22.56
N LYS A 41 -0.53 -0.09 22.47
CA LYS A 41 -1.87 -0.70 22.56
C LYS A 41 -2.27 -1.43 21.28
N VAL A 42 -1.71 -1.02 20.15
CA VAL A 42 -1.98 -1.56 18.81
C VAL A 42 -0.63 -1.74 18.13
N SER A 43 -0.42 -2.87 17.46
CA SER A 43 0.83 -3.12 16.77
C SER A 43 1.03 -2.16 15.57
N PRO A 44 2.28 -1.82 15.20
CA PRO A 44 2.54 -0.93 14.07
C PRO A 44 1.95 -1.46 12.76
N GLY A 45 1.90 -2.78 12.55
CA GLY A 45 1.26 -3.42 11.42
C GLY A 45 -0.25 -3.22 11.39
N ASN A 46 -0.93 -3.28 12.55
CA ASN A 46 -2.35 -2.96 12.63
C ASN A 46 -2.63 -1.47 12.42
N LEU A 47 -1.75 -0.58 12.89
CA LEU A 47 -1.86 0.86 12.63
C LEU A 47 -1.65 1.19 11.14
N ALA A 48 -0.66 0.57 10.50
CA ALA A 48 -0.44 0.69 9.06
C ALA A 48 -1.64 0.13 8.26
N LYS A 49 -2.18 -1.01 8.69
CA LYS A 49 -3.41 -1.59 8.12
C LYS A 49 -4.60 -0.63 8.26
N ALA A 50 -4.72 0.06 9.38
CA ALA A 50 -5.79 1.04 9.59
C ALA A 50 -5.69 2.20 8.59
N VAL A 51 -4.49 2.71 8.33
CA VAL A 51 -4.26 3.75 7.30
C VAL A 51 -4.73 3.27 5.93
N ILE A 52 -4.36 2.06 5.52
CA ILE A 52 -4.76 1.49 4.23
C ILE A 52 -6.29 1.37 4.15
N LEU A 53 -6.92 0.76 5.16
CA LEU A 53 -8.37 0.56 5.17
C LEU A 53 -9.15 1.89 5.21
N ALA A 54 -8.61 2.92 5.88
CA ALA A 54 -9.23 4.25 5.90
C ALA A 54 -9.36 4.86 4.50
N THR A 55 -8.43 4.57 3.58
CA THR A 55 -8.51 5.05 2.18
C THR A 55 -9.72 4.52 1.41
N PHE A 56 -10.27 3.37 1.82
CA PHE A 56 -11.47 2.79 1.22
C PHE A 56 -12.77 3.36 1.80
N LEU A 57 -12.71 4.02 2.96
CA LEU A 57 -13.88 4.62 3.61
C LEU A 57 -14.19 6.00 3.05
N LYS A 58 -13.17 6.86 2.90
CA LYS A 58 -13.29 8.17 2.26
C LYS A 58 -11.98 8.53 1.56
N VAL A 59 -12.11 9.31 0.50
CA VAL A 59 -10.97 9.83 -0.26
C VAL A 59 -10.32 10.97 0.54
N ARG A 60 -8.98 10.93 0.68
CA ARG A 60 -8.15 11.95 1.37
C ARG A 60 -8.54 12.25 2.82
N ILE A 61 -8.63 11.22 3.66
CA ILE A 61 -8.81 11.39 5.11
C ILE A 61 -7.50 11.89 5.74
N PRO A 62 -7.50 13.04 6.45
CA PRO A 62 -6.35 13.45 7.26
C PRO A 62 -6.04 12.45 8.38
N LEU A 63 -4.77 12.29 8.76
CA LEU A 63 -4.34 11.27 9.74
C LEU A 63 -5.12 11.34 11.07
N PHE A 64 -5.31 12.54 11.60
CA PHE A 64 -6.06 12.79 12.85
C PHE A 64 -7.55 12.43 12.79
N ARG A 65 -8.11 12.25 11.58
CA ARG A 65 -9.51 11.85 11.38
C ARG A 65 -9.68 10.36 11.14
N ILE A 66 -8.60 9.58 11.14
CA ILE A 66 -8.69 8.13 10.97
C ILE A 66 -9.50 7.49 12.10
N GLN A 67 -9.29 7.93 13.34
CA GLN A 67 -10.12 7.52 14.49
C GLN A 67 -11.62 7.76 14.24
N GLU A 68 -11.99 8.92 13.69
CA GLU A 68 -13.38 9.23 13.34
C GLU A 68 -13.91 8.37 12.20
N ALA A 69 -13.06 8.01 11.23
CA ALA A 69 -13.43 7.17 10.10
C ALA A 69 -13.84 5.76 10.55
N PHE A 70 -13.23 5.26 11.62
CA PHE A 70 -13.57 3.96 12.23
C PHE A 70 -14.68 4.04 13.29
N ALA A 71 -15.26 5.22 13.55
CA ALA A 71 -16.38 5.33 14.48
C ALA A 71 -17.61 4.56 13.97
N GLY A 72 -18.14 3.66 14.81
CA GLY A 72 -19.25 2.77 14.45
C GLY A 72 -18.87 1.59 13.55
N ILE A 73 -17.58 1.39 13.27
CA ILE A 73 -17.05 0.21 12.58
C ILE A 73 -16.60 -0.83 13.61
N ASP A 74 -16.81 -2.11 13.31
CA ASP A 74 -16.26 -3.21 14.11
C ASP A 74 -14.72 -3.29 13.95
N THR A 75 -14.02 -2.54 14.81
CA THR A 75 -12.55 -2.50 14.85
C THR A 75 -11.94 -3.77 15.39
N GLU A 76 -12.66 -4.53 16.22
CA GLU A 76 -12.14 -5.78 16.77
C GLU A 76 -12.02 -6.84 15.68
N ALA A 77 -13.01 -6.92 14.79
CA ALA A 77 -12.97 -7.80 13.63
C ALA A 77 -11.84 -7.45 12.63
N LEU A 78 -11.41 -6.19 12.59
CA LEU A 78 -10.38 -5.70 11.67
C LEU A 78 -8.95 -5.82 12.22
N PHE A 79 -8.75 -5.45 13.48
CA PHE A 79 -7.42 -5.23 14.06
C PHE A 79 -7.09 -6.17 15.23
N GLY A 80 -8.06 -6.97 15.68
CA GLY A 80 -7.92 -7.88 16.81
C GLY A 80 -8.64 -7.40 18.07
N LYS A 81 -8.69 -8.26 19.08
CA LYS A 81 -9.46 -8.06 20.32
C LYS A 81 -9.03 -6.78 21.06
N ALA A 82 -9.99 -6.08 21.66
CA ALA A 82 -9.79 -4.87 22.45
C ALA A 82 -9.20 -3.66 21.69
N VAL A 83 -9.15 -3.70 20.36
CA VAL A 83 -8.84 -2.52 19.55
C VAL A 83 -10.10 -1.67 19.40
N THR A 84 -10.04 -0.44 19.91
CA THR A 84 -11.12 0.55 19.78
C THR A 84 -10.68 1.66 18.82
N PRO A 85 -11.61 2.42 18.22
CA PRO A 85 -11.25 3.55 17.37
C PRO A 85 -10.34 4.57 18.08
N LYS A 86 -10.47 4.74 19.41
CA LYS A 86 -9.61 5.61 20.23
C LYS A 86 -8.14 5.21 20.24
N HIS A 87 -7.85 3.94 19.96
CA HIS A 87 -6.47 3.45 19.85
C HIS A 87 -5.86 3.74 18.48
N LEU A 88 -6.67 4.16 17.50
CA LEU A 88 -6.26 4.52 16.14
C LEU A 88 -6.15 6.06 15.98
N ASN A 89 -5.60 6.73 16.99
CA ASN A 89 -5.35 8.17 16.96
C ASN A 89 -4.11 8.51 16.11
N ASP A 90 -4.00 9.78 15.73
CA ASP A 90 -2.86 10.30 14.98
C ASP A 90 -1.52 10.06 15.64
N ASP A 91 -1.39 10.24 16.96
CA ASP A 91 -0.11 10.01 17.65
C ASP A 91 0.38 8.57 17.48
N ALA A 92 -0.52 7.59 17.61
CA ALA A 92 -0.20 6.18 17.42
C ALA A 92 0.18 5.89 15.96
N ILE A 93 -0.59 6.43 15.01
CA ILE A 93 -0.36 6.22 13.59
C ILE A 93 0.93 6.90 13.13
N ALA A 94 1.17 8.15 13.52
CA ALA A 94 2.39 8.90 13.20
C ALA A 94 3.61 8.16 13.71
N ARG A 95 3.58 7.70 14.97
CA ARG A 95 4.66 6.90 15.54
C ARG A 95 4.90 5.59 14.77
N ALA A 96 3.84 4.93 14.31
CA ALA A 96 4.00 3.73 13.47
C ALA A 96 4.67 4.06 12.13
N LEU A 97 4.27 5.17 11.50
CA LEU A 97 4.85 5.62 10.23
C LEU A 97 6.31 6.04 10.38
N ASP A 98 6.68 6.72 11.47
CA ASP A 98 8.08 7.06 11.77
C ASP A 98 8.94 5.81 11.84
N ARG A 99 8.46 4.78 12.54
CA ARG A 99 9.16 3.51 12.70
C ARG A 99 9.27 2.71 11.40
N ILE A 100 8.25 2.79 10.55
CA ILE A 100 8.30 2.22 9.19
C ILE A 100 9.31 2.97 8.31
N SER A 101 9.39 4.29 8.45
CA SER A 101 10.35 5.13 7.73
C SER A 101 11.80 4.80 8.11
N GLU A 102 12.07 4.58 9.40
CA GLU A 102 13.37 4.13 9.92
C GLU A 102 13.75 2.73 9.38
N ALA A 103 12.77 1.86 9.16
CA ALA A 103 12.95 0.48 8.74
C ALA A 103 13.19 0.27 7.22
N LYS A 104 13.63 1.29 6.48
CA LYS A 104 13.91 1.27 5.03
C LYS A 104 12.69 0.85 4.18
N PRO A 105 11.74 1.78 3.94
CA PRO A 105 10.45 1.49 3.30
C PRO A 105 10.54 0.87 1.90
N GLU A 106 11.61 1.09 1.16
CA GLU A 106 11.81 0.49 -0.17
C GLU A 106 11.92 -1.03 -0.12
N SER A 107 12.72 -1.56 0.82
CA SER A 107 12.90 -3.01 0.99
C SER A 107 11.61 -3.68 1.49
N LEU A 108 10.90 -2.98 2.38
CA LEU A 108 9.56 -3.37 2.85
C LEU A 108 8.58 -3.53 1.68
N PHE A 109 8.51 -2.53 0.80
CA PHE A 109 7.61 -2.55 -0.35
C PHE A 109 7.94 -3.68 -1.32
N THR A 110 9.22 -3.83 -1.71
CA THR A 110 9.64 -4.90 -2.62
C THR A 110 9.31 -6.29 -2.08
N THR A 111 9.58 -6.52 -0.80
CA THR A 111 9.30 -7.82 -0.16
C THR A 111 7.80 -8.11 -0.11
N LEU A 112 6.99 -7.09 0.20
CA LEU A 112 5.53 -7.22 0.21
C LEU A 112 4.99 -7.54 -1.20
N CYS A 113 5.49 -6.86 -2.23
CA CYS A 113 5.16 -7.15 -3.62
C CYS A 113 5.52 -8.60 -3.98
N LEU A 114 6.71 -9.07 -3.63
CA LEU A 114 7.12 -10.44 -3.92
C LEU A 114 6.25 -11.48 -3.19
N SER A 115 5.85 -11.21 -1.94
CA SER A 115 4.90 -12.03 -1.19
C SER A 115 3.52 -12.10 -1.86
N LEU A 116 3.02 -10.96 -2.34
CA LEU A 116 1.78 -10.87 -3.12
C LEU A 116 1.86 -11.76 -4.38
N TYR A 117 2.93 -11.61 -5.17
CA TYR A 117 3.12 -12.39 -6.38
C TYR A 117 3.14 -13.90 -6.12
N SER A 118 3.90 -14.33 -5.11
CA SER A 118 4.01 -15.74 -4.74
C SER A 118 2.67 -16.33 -4.28
N LYS A 119 1.91 -15.58 -3.47
CA LYS A 119 0.64 -16.07 -2.89
C LYS A 119 -0.53 -16.08 -3.86
N PHE A 120 -0.60 -15.10 -4.76
CA PHE A 120 -1.71 -14.99 -5.72
C PHE A 120 -1.41 -15.64 -7.08
N ASN A 121 -0.23 -16.26 -7.23
CA ASN A 121 0.22 -16.91 -8.47
C ASN A 121 -0.03 -16.04 -9.72
N ILE A 122 0.23 -14.73 -9.58
CA ILE A 122 0.00 -13.77 -10.66
C ILE A 122 1.04 -14.06 -11.74
N ALA A 123 0.58 -14.44 -12.93
CA ALA A 123 1.47 -14.79 -14.04
C ALA A 123 2.37 -13.60 -14.42
N PHE A 124 3.69 -13.79 -14.29
CA PHE A 124 4.68 -12.83 -14.78
C PHE A 124 4.85 -12.96 -16.30
N ASN A 125 4.16 -12.12 -17.07
CA ASN A 125 4.58 -11.85 -18.44
C ASN A 125 5.69 -10.79 -18.41
N ARG A 126 6.94 -11.23 -18.18
CA ARG A 126 8.21 -10.47 -18.21
C ARG A 126 8.48 -9.54 -17.01
N LEU A 127 9.44 -9.95 -16.19
CA LEU A 127 10.24 -9.06 -15.34
C LEU A 127 11.50 -8.66 -16.12
N HIS A 128 11.41 -7.71 -17.05
CA HIS A 128 12.60 -7.03 -17.56
C HIS A 128 12.81 -5.78 -16.71
N SER A 129 13.57 -5.95 -15.63
CA SER A 129 14.10 -4.83 -14.84
C SER A 129 15.34 -4.23 -15.52
N ASP A 130 15.28 -4.02 -16.85
CA ASP A 130 16.24 -3.19 -17.57
C ASP A 130 15.57 -1.84 -17.84
N THR A 131 15.82 -0.87 -16.95
CA THR A 131 15.73 0.53 -17.34
C THR A 131 16.94 0.84 -18.19
N THR A 132 16.78 0.77 -19.50
CA THR A 132 17.48 1.69 -20.39
C THR A 132 16.45 2.57 -21.05
N THR A 133 16.17 3.72 -20.43
CA THR A 133 15.68 4.89 -21.15
C THR A 133 16.81 5.34 -22.07
N VAL A 134 16.97 4.68 -23.22
CA VAL A 134 17.64 5.30 -24.36
C VAL A 134 16.56 5.97 -25.19
N SER A 135 16.37 7.25 -24.92
CA SER A 135 15.90 8.17 -25.96
C SER A 135 16.90 8.07 -27.09
N SER A 136 16.64 7.25 -28.10
CA SER A 136 17.35 7.34 -29.37
C SER A 136 16.95 8.65 -30.02
N MET A 137 17.71 9.67 -29.65
CA MET A 137 18.00 10.86 -30.43
C MET A 137 18.22 10.41 -31.88
N GLU A 138 17.27 10.73 -32.76
CA GLU A 138 17.31 10.44 -34.18
C GLU A 138 18.52 11.17 -34.80
N PRO A 139 19.55 10.48 -35.33
CA PRO A 139 20.58 11.16 -36.09
C PRO A 139 20.05 11.47 -37.49
N MET A 140 19.79 12.76 -37.71
CA MET A 140 19.61 13.47 -38.98
C MET A 140 19.96 12.65 -40.24
N ASN A 141 18.93 12.17 -40.94
CA ASN A 141 19.08 11.46 -42.21
C ASN A 141 19.60 12.41 -43.30
N LYS A 142 20.84 12.19 -43.74
CA LYS A 142 21.45 12.92 -44.85
C LYS A 142 20.76 12.55 -46.16
N VAL A 143 20.22 13.58 -46.81
CA VAL A 143 19.80 13.62 -48.21
C VAL A 143 20.84 12.94 -49.11
N THR A 144 20.42 11.92 -49.86
CA THR A 144 21.05 11.56 -51.15
C THR A 144 19.96 11.26 -52.17
N ARG A 145 19.63 12.28 -52.98
CA ARG A 145 18.85 12.14 -54.22
C ARG A 145 19.69 11.35 -55.23
N LYS A 146 19.26 10.13 -55.57
CA LYS A 146 19.67 9.49 -56.84
C LYS A 146 18.73 9.97 -57.95
N THR A 147 19.24 10.85 -58.79
CA THR A 147 18.66 11.25 -60.07
C THR A 147 18.73 10.09 -61.05
N LYS A 148 17.58 9.49 -61.42
CA LYS A 148 17.44 8.75 -62.68
C LYS A 148 16.97 9.72 -63.76
N LYS A 149 17.90 10.20 -64.59
CA LYS A 149 17.59 10.72 -65.92
C LYS A 149 17.62 9.52 -66.88
N GLY A 150 16.47 9.19 -67.45
CA GLY A 150 16.37 8.33 -68.63
C GLY A 150 15.66 9.14 -69.72
N TYR A 151 16.42 9.55 -70.73
CA TYR A 151 15.92 10.06 -72.01
C TYR A 151 16.11 8.96 -73.06
N VAL A 152 15.16 8.95 -73.99
CA VAL A 152 14.94 8.05 -75.13
C VAL A 152 16.06 8.14 -76.17
N PHE A 153 16.51 6.99 -76.67
CA PHE A 153 16.74 6.69 -78.10
C PHE A 153 16.44 5.21 -78.31
#